data_AF-A0A2D4K8C4-F1
#
_entry.id   AF-A0A2D4K8C4-F1
#
_cell.length_a   1.000
_cell.length_b   1.000
_cell.length_c   1.000
_cell.angle_alpha   90.00
_cell.angle_beta   90.00
_cell.angle_gamma   90.00
#
_symmetry.space_group_name_H-M   'P 1'
#
loop_
_entity.id
_entity.type
_entity.pdbx_description
1 polymer ?
#
loop_
_entity_poly.entity_id
_entity_poly.type
_entity_poly.pdbx_seq_one_letter_code
_entity_poly.pdbx_strand_id
1 'polypeptide(L)'
;PEDPLQYLRAVVARAHAIQNWVSKAENQTLLLDTLDLSELFHPDTFLNALRQETARVMTCSVDSLKFTASWKGQIREAKLQVQISGLQLEGCSFDGNRLSENQHNSPSVSTVLPCYMAWIPQNTCGPY
;
A
#
# COMPACT_ATOMS: atom_id res chain seq x y z
N PRO A 1 -3.24 -20.35 -7.15
CA PRO A 1 -4.26 -20.88 -6.22
C PRO A 1 -4.53 -22.32 -6.60
N GLU A 2 -4.52 -23.23 -5.62
CA GLU A 2 -4.78 -24.64 -5.88
C GLU A 2 -6.27 -24.91 -6.16
N ASP A 3 -7.17 -24.05 -5.68
CA ASP A 3 -8.61 -24.08 -5.97
C ASP A 3 -8.96 -23.20 -7.21
N PRO A 4 -9.42 -23.80 -8.33
CA PRO A 4 -9.81 -23.09 -9.54
C PRO A 4 -10.97 -22.10 -9.32
N LEU A 5 -11.91 -22.39 -8.43
CA LEU A 5 -13.06 -21.50 -8.18
C LEU A 5 -12.62 -20.24 -7.43
N GLN A 6 -11.70 -20.37 -6.48
CA GLN A 6 -11.09 -19.22 -5.81
C GLN A 6 -10.29 -18.36 -6.77
N TYR A 7 -9.53 -18.99 -7.67
CA TYR A 7 -8.81 -18.27 -8.72
C TYR A 7 -9.76 -17.44 -9.60
N LEU A 8 -10.80 -18.06 -10.13
CA LEU A 8 -11.77 -17.39 -11.00
C LEU A 8 -12.45 -16.22 -10.29
N ARG A 9 -12.86 -16.42 -9.03
CA ARG A 9 -13.42 -15.33 -8.20
C ARG A 9 -12.43 -14.18 -8.03
N ALA A 10 -11.17 -14.48 -7.71
CA ALA A 10 -10.14 -13.45 -7.53
C ALA A 10 -9.85 -12.69 -8.83
N VAL A 11 -9.73 -13.38 -9.96
CA VAL A 11 -9.49 -12.75 -11.27
C VAL A 11 -10.65 -11.83 -11.65
N VAL A 12 -11.90 -12.28 -11.50
CA VAL A 12 -13.08 -11.47 -11.81
C VAL A 12 -13.18 -10.26 -10.88
N ALA A 13 -12.95 -10.45 -9.57
CA ALA A 13 -12.96 -9.36 -8.60
C ALA A 13 -11.90 -8.30 -8.94
N ARG A 14 -10.66 -8.72 -9.22
CA ARG A 14 -9.57 -7.82 -9.63
C ARG A 14 -9.89 -7.11 -10.94
N ALA A 15 -10.37 -7.83 -11.96
CA ALA A 15 -10.72 -7.23 -13.25
C ALA A 15 -11.78 -6.13 -13.11
N HIS A 16 -12.79 -6.35 -12.24
CA HIS A 16 -13.78 -5.33 -11.95
C HIS A 16 -13.21 -4.15 -11.14
N ALA A 17 -12.37 -4.42 -10.13
CA ALA A 17 -11.73 -3.36 -9.36
C ALA A 17 -10.83 -2.46 -10.23
N ILE A 18 -10.07 -3.03 -11.17
CA ILE A 18 -9.23 -2.27 -12.10
C ILE A 18 -10.04 -1.26 -12.93
N GLN A 19 -11.30 -1.56 -13.30
CA GLN A 19 -12.16 -0.59 -14.00
C GLN A 19 -12.39 0.67 -13.17
N ASN A 20 -12.59 0.50 -11.86
CA ASN A 20 -12.74 1.62 -10.94
C ASN A 20 -11.43 2.40 -10.77
N TRP A 21 -10.29 1.71 -10.73
CA TRP A 21 -8.96 2.35 -10.65
C TRP A 21 -8.66 3.20 -11.88
N VAL A 22 -8.99 2.70 -13.09
CA VAL A 22 -8.82 3.45 -14.34
C VAL A 22 -9.61 4.75 -14.30
N SER A 23 -10.90 4.69 -13.93
CA SER A 23 -11.74 5.88 -13.81
C SER A 23 -11.17 6.92 -12.82
N LYS A 24 -10.66 6.47 -11.66
CA LYS A 24 -10.02 7.36 -10.67
C LYS A 24 -8.68 7.93 -11.17
N ALA A 25 -7.91 7.14 -11.91
CA ALA A 25 -6.62 7.56 -12.47
C ALA A 25 -6.81 8.63 -13.55
N GLU A 26 -7.80 8.47 -14.44
CA GLU A 26 -8.15 9.45 -15.47
C GLU A 26 -8.57 10.80 -14.87
N ASN A 27 -9.23 10.77 -13.71
CA ASN A 27 -9.63 11.96 -12.96
C ASN A 27 -8.55 12.50 -12.02
N GLN A 28 -7.34 11.91 -12.00
CA GLN A 28 -6.24 12.28 -11.11
C GLN A 28 -6.56 12.19 -9.60
N THR A 29 -7.58 11.41 -9.22
CA THR A 29 -8.01 11.24 -7.83
C THR A 29 -7.52 9.93 -7.20
N LEU A 30 -6.86 9.05 -7.97
CA LEU A 30 -6.44 7.72 -7.51
C LEU A 30 -5.63 7.75 -6.20
N LEU A 31 -4.69 8.68 -6.05
CA LEU A 31 -3.83 8.77 -4.86
C LEU A 31 -4.51 9.44 -3.65
N LEU A 32 -5.66 10.09 -3.86
CA LEU A 32 -6.44 10.71 -2.78
C LEU A 32 -7.29 9.69 -2.03
N ASP A 33 -7.61 8.58 -2.69
CA ASP A 33 -8.41 7.51 -2.12
C ASP A 33 -7.56 6.50 -1.34
N THR A 34 -8.24 5.76 -0.45
CA THR A 34 -7.66 4.55 0.14
C THR A 34 -7.73 3.41 -0.87
N LEU A 35 -6.58 2.77 -1.13
CA LEU A 35 -6.45 1.66 -2.08
C LEU A 35 -6.18 0.34 -1.36
N ASP A 36 -6.64 -0.77 -1.94
CA ASP A 36 -6.27 -2.12 -1.51
C ASP A 36 -5.38 -2.77 -2.59
N LEU A 37 -4.17 -3.17 -2.20
CA LEU A 37 -3.22 -3.80 -3.12
C LEU A 37 -3.68 -5.20 -3.58
N SER A 38 -4.65 -5.82 -2.89
CA SER A 38 -5.23 -7.11 -3.26
C SER A 38 -6.00 -7.08 -4.60
N GLU A 39 -6.42 -5.87 -5.02
CA GLU A 39 -7.12 -5.60 -6.26
C GLU A 39 -6.21 -5.64 -7.49
N LEU A 40 -4.89 -5.58 -7.30
CA LEU A 40 -3.89 -5.59 -8.36
C LEU A 40 -3.40 -7.02 -8.69
N PHE A 41 -3.03 -7.24 -9.94
CA PHE A 41 -2.30 -8.45 -10.35
C PHE A 41 -0.81 -8.37 -9.97
N HIS A 42 -0.23 -7.18 -10.10
CA HIS A 42 1.20 -6.90 -9.85
C HIS A 42 1.35 -5.63 -8.97
N PRO A 43 1.14 -5.74 -7.65
CA PRO A 43 1.18 -4.60 -6.74
C PRO A 43 2.57 -3.95 -6.62
N ASP A 44 3.63 -4.72 -6.79
CA ASP A 44 5.01 -4.25 -6.86
C ASP A 44 5.24 -3.28 -8.04
N THR A 45 4.64 -3.58 -9.19
CA THR A 45 4.71 -2.72 -10.38
C THR A 45 4.04 -1.38 -10.13
N PHE A 46 2.91 -1.35 -9.41
CA PHE A 46 2.26 -0.11 -8.97
C PHE A 46 3.17 0.71 -8.04
N LEU A 47 3.77 0.08 -7.03
CA LEU A 47 4.68 0.78 -6.11
C LEU A 47 5.91 1.33 -6.83
N ASN A 48 6.43 0.63 -7.84
CA ASN A 48 7.53 1.12 -8.67
C ASN A 48 7.09 2.24 -9.64
N ALA A 49 5.87 2.20 -10.16
CA ALA A 49 5.31 3.31 -10.95
C ALA A 49 5.18 4.58 -10.07
N LEU A 50 4.69 4.43 -8.83
CA LEU A 50 4.67 5.50 -7.84
C LEU A 50 6.08 6.05 -7.58
N ARG A 51 7.10 5.18 -7.53
CA ARG A 51 8.52 5.59 -7.42
C ARG A 51 8.96 6.47 -8.58
N GLN A 52 8.67 6.05 -9.80
CA GLN A 52 9.05 6.77 -11.02
C GLN A 52 8.37 8.14 -11.11
N GLU A 53 7.07 8.19 -10.82
CA GLU A 53 6.32 9.46 -10.82
C GLU A 53 6.82 10.39 -9.70
N THR A 54 7.13 9.84 -8.52
CA THR A 54 7.72 10.63 -7.42
C THR A 54 9.08 11.22 -7.80
N ALA A 55 9.94 10.44 -8.45
CA ALA A 55 11.24 10.90 -8.95
C ALA A 55 11.07 12.01 -10.02
N ARG A 56 10.10 11.86 -10.91
CA ARG A 56 9.76 12.86 -11.93
C ARG A 56 9.30 14.18 -11.31
N VAL A 57 8.36 14.12 -10.36
CA VAL A 57 7.84 15.32 -9.66
C VAL A 57 8.96 16.00 -8.84
N MET A 58 9.85 15.21 -8.24
CA MET A 58 10.98 15.74 -7.46
C MET A 58 12.20 16.13 -8.30
N THR A 59 12.19 15.86 -9.61
CA THR A 59 13.32 16.12 -10.52
C THR A 59 14.64 15.50 -10.00
N CYS A 60 14.57 14.25 -9.54
CA CYS A 60 15.71 13.52 -9.00
C CYS A 60 15.88 12.14 -9.66
N SER A 61 17.02 11.49 -9.44
CA SER A 61 17.19 10.09 -9.86
C SER A 61 16.25 9.17 -9.09
N VAL A 62 15.69 8.18 -9.76
CA VAL A 62 14.87 7.11 -9.15
C VAL A 62 15.64 6.40 -8.04
N ASP A 63 16.95 6.23 -8.21
CA ASP A 63 17.83 5.55 -7.26
C ASP A 63 18.14 6.39 -6.01
N SER A 64 17.79 7.67 -6.00
CA SER A 64 17.97 8.55 -4.84
C SER A 64 16.81 8.47 -3.84
N LEU A 65 15.84 7.58 -4.08
CA LEU A 65 14.65 7.39 -3.28
C LEU A 65 14.74 6.14 -2.39
N LYS A 66 14.01 6.17 -1.28
CA LYS A 66 13.74 5.02 -0.42
C LYS A 66 12.25 4.90 -0.15
N PHE A 67 11.78 3.66 -0.01
CA PHE A 67 10.40 3.37 0.33
C PHE A 67 10.18 3.51 1.83
N THR A 68 9.05 4.09 2.23
CA THR A 68 8.67 4.24 3.63
C THR A 68 7.16 4.06 3.80
N ALA A 69 6.75 3.57 4.97
CA ALA A 69 5.36 3.49 5.36
C ALA A 69 5.15 4.06 6.77
N SER A 70 3.95 4.57 7.05
CA SER A 70 3.59 5.17 8.35
C SER A 70 2.14 4.87 8.71
N TRP A 71 1.93 4.41 9.94
CA TRP A 71 0.62 4.34 10.60
C TRP A 71 0.31 5.56 11.46
N LYS A 72 1.30 6.45 11.69
CA LYS A 72 1.17 7.69 12.49
C LYS A 72 0.55 8.86 11.70
N GLY A 73 0.02 8.59 10.51
CA GLY A 73 -0.54 9.57 9.58
C GLY A 73 0.35 9.83 8.36
N GLN A 74 0.02 10.91 7.63
CA GLN A 74 0.68 11.31 6.40
C GLN A 74 2.19 11.55 6.58
N ILE A 75 2.96 11.19 5.55
CA ILE A 75 4.42 11.32 5.53
C ILE A 75 4.76 12.71 5.00
N ARG A 76 5.31 13.57 5.85
CA ARG A 76 5.52 15.01 5.54
C ARG A 76 6.57 15.23 4.45
N GLU A 77 7.57 14.36 4.40
CA GLU A 77 8.69 14.40 3.47
C GLU A 77 8.30 13.87 2.08
N ALA A 78 7.15 13.23 1.97
CA ALA A 78 6.66 12.65 0.72
C ALA A 78 5.98 13.70 -0.16
N LYS A 79 6.37 13.77 -1.43
CA LYS A 79 5.65 14.56 -2.44
C LYS A 79 4.39 13.87 -2.94
N LEU A 80 4.48 12.55 -3.11
CA LEU A 80 3.36 11.68 -3.44
C LEU A 80 3.31 10.59 -2.40
N GLN A 81 2.09 10.30 -1.93
CA GLN A 81 1.81 9.24 -0.98
C GLN A 81 0.45 8.63 -1.31
N VAL A 82 0.26 7.40 -0.87
CA VAL A 82 -0.99 6.67 -1.03
C VAL A 82 -1.39 6.03 0.29
N GLN A 83 -2.68 6.05 0.61
CA GLN A 83 -3.20 5.33 1.77
C GLN A 83 -3.57 3.91 1.35
N ILE A 84 -2.99 2.91 2.00
CA ILE A 84 -3.20 1.49 1.71
C ILE A 84 -3.95 0.84 2.87
N SER A 85 -4.99 0.08 2.55
CA SER A 85 -5.77 -0.75 3.49
C SER A 85 -5.70 -2.23 3.10
N GLY A 86 -6.49 -3.09 3.76
CA GLY A 86 -6.59 -4.52 3.44
C GLY A 86 -5.40 -5.36 3.88
N LEU A 87 -4.40 -4.76 4.54
CA LEU A 87 -3.24 -5.47 5.05
C LEU A 87 -3.64 -6.43 6.19
N GLN A 88 -3.07 -7.62 6.13
CA GLN A 88 -3.26 -8.69 7.11
C GLN A 88 -1.92 -9.02 7.77
N LEU A 89 -1.99 -9.38 9.05
CA LEU A 89 -0.83 -9.69 9.88
C LEU A 89 -1.08 -11.00 10.63
N GLU A 90 -0.08 -11.86 10.62
CA GLU A 90 -0.06 -13.13 11.37
C GLU A 90 1.07 -13.11 12.40
N GLY A 91 0.92 -13.92 13.45
CA GLY A 91 1.95 -14.12 14.49
C GLY A 91 2.07 -13.01 15.54
N CYS A 92 1.42 -11.86 15.34
CA CYS A 92 1.31 -10.79 16.33
C CYS A 92 0.07 -9.93 16.07
N SER A 93 -0.26 -9.06 17.04
CA SER A 93 -1.32 -8.06 16.92
C SER A 93 -0.71 -6.67 16.84
N PHE A 94 -1.35 -5.76 16.10
CA PHE A 94 -0.87 -4.39 15.92
C PHE A 94 -2.00 -3.38 16.15
N ASP A 95 -1.77 -2.40 17.02
CA ASP A 95 -2.77 -1.40 17.42
C ASP A 95 -2.62 -0.03 16.70
N GLY A 96 -1.71 0.06 15.72
CA GLY A 96 -1.35 1.32 15.05
C GLY A 96 -0.09 1.98 15.57
N ASN A 97 0.35 1.63 16.78
CA ASN A 97 1.52 2.22 17.43
C ASN A 97 2.56 1.17 17.83
N ARG A 98 2.13 0.00 18.30
CA ARG A 98 3.02 -1.06 18.78
C ARG A 98 2.53 -2.44 18.37
N LEU A 99 3.49 -3.35 18.29
CA LEU A 99 3.22 -4.78 18.19
C LEU A 99 3.02 -5.36 19.58
N SER A 100 2.10 -6.32 19.70
CA SER A 100 1.89 -7.11 20.91
C SER A 100 1.83 -8.59 20.58
N GLU A 101 2.26 -9.42 21.52
CA GLU A 101 2.15 -10.87 21.42
C GLU A 101 0.67 -11.30 21.37
N ASN A 102 0.43 -12.37 20.63
CA ASN A 102 -0.89 -12.98 20.54
C ASN A 102 -1.20 -13.78 21.82
N GLN A 103 -2.47 -13.79 22.20
CA GLN A 103 -2.99 -14.60 23.29
C GLN A 103 -3.52 -15.93 22.74
N HIS A 104 -3.80 -16.90 23.64
CA HIS A 104 -4.32 -18.21 23.24
C HIS A 104 -5.62 -18.15 22.43
N ASN A 105 -6.43 -17.11 22.66
CA ASN A 105 -7.69 -16.85 21.95
C ASN A 105 -7.56 -15.82 20.82
N SER A 106 -6.34 -15.35 20.50
CA SER A 106 -6.14 -14.44 19.38
C SER A 106 -6.41 -15.15 18.04
N PRO A 107 -7.00 -14.46 17.05
CA PRO A 107 -7.19 -15.03 15.73
C PRO A 107 -5.83 -15.29 15.05
N SER A 108 -5.78 -16.29 14.16
CA SER A 108 -4.57 -16.58 13.39
C SER A 108 -4.15 -15.43 12.47
N VAL A 109 -5.14 -14.72 11.93
CA VAL A 109 -4.97 -13.56 11.05
C VAL A 109 -5.66 -12.36 11.68
N SER A 110 -4.95 -11.24 11.77
CA SER A 110 -5.47 -9.95 12.22
C SER A 110 -5.41 -8.91 11.11
N THR A 111 -6.41 -8.03 11.03
CA THR A 111 -6.39 -6.91 10.08
C THR A 111 -5.61 -5.75 10.66
N VAL A 112 -4.79 -5.11 9.83
CA VAL A 112 -3.98 -3.95 10.20
C VAL A 112 -4.72 -2.67 9.82
N LEU A 113 -4.54 -1.61 10.62
CA LEU A 113 -5.02 -0.28 10.26
C LEU A 113 -4.42 0.17 8.91
N PRO A 114 -5.13 1.02 8.14
CA PRO A 114 -4.56 1.59 6.93
C PRO A 114 -3.27 2.38 7.22
N CYS A 115 -2.32 2.32 6.30
CA CYS A 115 -1.06 3.07 6.39
C CYS A 115 -0.82 3.94 5.17
N TYR A 116 -0.04 5.00 5.35
CA TYR A 116 0.49 5.77 4.23
C TYR A 116 1.77 5.13 3.73
N MET A 117 1.90 4.97 2.43
CA MET A 117 3.11 4.50 1.75
C MET A 117 3.61 5.58 0.78
N ALA A 118 4.93 5.77 0.74
CA ALA A 118 5.55 6.79 -0.11
C ALA A 118 7.01 6.48 -0.45
N TRP A 119 7.52 7.18 -1.45
CA TRP A 119 8.94 7.27 -1.74
C TRP A 119 9.47 8.63 -1.29
N ILE A 120 10.50 8.63 -0.46
CA ILE A 120 11.15 9.85 0.06
C ILE A 120 12.63 9.85 -0.30
N PRO A 121 13.31 11.01 -0.34
CA PRO A 121 14.75 11.06 -0.58
C PRO A 121 15.53 10.21 0.45
N GLN A 122 16.61 9.57 0.03
CA GLN A 122 17.40 8.71 0.94
C GLN A 122 17.94 9.45 2.17
N ASN A 123 18.28 10.73 2.00
CA ASN A 123 18.88 11.58 3.03
C ASN A 123 17.88 12.16 4.05
N THR A 124 16.57 11.96 3.90
CA THR A 124 15.59 12.44 4.89
C THR A 124 15.41 11.45 6.03
N CYS A 125 15.13 11.94 7.24
CA CYS A 125 14.69 11.06 8.33
C CYS A 125 13.31 10.49 7.97
N GLY A 126 13.12 9.17 8.12
CA GLY A 126 11.81 8.56 7.92
C GLY A 126 10.90 8.76 9.13
N PRO A 127 9.58 8.47 9.01
CA PRO A 127 8.58 8.64 10.06
C PRO A 127 8.65 7.57 11.18
N TYR A 128 9.85 7.14 11.57
CA TYR A 128 10.08 6.09 12.56
C TYR A 128 9.67 6.54 13.97
#